data_AF-A0A948YHY8-F1
#
_entry.id   AF-A0A948YHY8-F1
#
_cell.length_a   1.000
_cell.length_b   1.000
_cell.length_c   1.000
_cell.angle_alpha   90.00
_cell.angle_beta   90.00
_cell.angle_gamma   90.00
#
_symmetry.space_group_name_H-M   'P 1'
#
loop_
_entity.id
_entity.type
_entity.pdbx_description
1 polymer ?
#
loop_
_entity_poly.entity_id
_entity_poly.type
_entity_poly.pdbx_seq_one_letter_code
_entity_poly.pdbx_strand_id
1 'polypeptide(L)'
;MKITFPHMGTIGILGEAIFKRFGREVILPPKTSKRTLTLGSRYSPEFACLPLKVTLGNLIEALENGADTILMLAASGPCRFGYYATLQNLILKNLDYEYELITLDYNMPNNLRKLKRLAKRKNCFQIGEAFRFGFLKLLTMEKMERLAHRIRPYEIKKGSTTKAYEETSRIIRRTFSFKKLRQAKRKATSVLRGVSLNRTRNPLKIGVVGETYTVLEPYVNLEVEKKLGEMGCEIHRPVWATDYIISMLPIFNRWGPRRKYRKAARPYLKQEVGGECIVSIGGTVLYAKGGFDGIVHI
;
A
#
# COMPACT_ATOMS: atom_id res chain seq x y z
N MET A 1 -11.52 7.02 -20.77
CA MET A 1 -11.35 6.62 -19.35
C MET A 1 -10.30 5.53 -19.24
N LYS A 2 -9.06 5.98 -19.34
CA LYS A 2 -7.81 5.34 -18.95
C LYS A 2 -7.49 5.80 -17.53
N ILE A 3 -7.76 4.91 -16.58
CA ILE A 3 -7.74 5.25 -15.15
C ILE A 3 -6.34 5.08 -14.57
N THR A 4 -5.90 6.05 -13.77
CA THR A 4 -4.70 5.97 -12.94
C THR A 4 -5.00 6.29 -11.48
N PHE A 5 -4.07 5.91 -10.61
CA PHE A 5 -3.99 6.23 -9.19
C PHE A 5 -2.51 6.09 -8.78
N PRO A 6 -2.03 6.85 -7.78
CA PRO A 6 -0.64 6.80 -7.39
C PRO A 6 -0.27 5.47 -6.72
N HIS A 7 1.02 5.15 -6.65
CA HIS A 7 1.48 4.02 -5.84
C HIS A 7 1.29 4.35 -4.37
N MET A 8 0.80 3.39 -3.59
CA MET A 8 0.63 3.46 -2.14
C MET A 8 0.95 2.07 -1.56
N GLY A 9 2.19 1.61 -1.78
CA GLY A 9 2.59 0.23 -1.52
C GLY A 9 1.77 -0.78 -2.32
N THR A 10 1.26 -1.83 -1.67
CA THR A 10 0.51 -2.90 -2.35
C THR A 10 -0.94 -2.53 -2.70
N ILE A 11 -1.45 -1.36 -2.25
CA ILE A 11 -2.83 -0.90 -2.52
C ILE A 11 -3.13 -0.81 -4.02
N GLY A 12 -2.15 -0.45 -4.85
CA GLY A 12 -2.34 -0.34 -6.30
C GLY A 12 -2.86 -1.64 -6.95
N ILE A 13 -2.53 -2.81 -6.37
CA ILE A 13 -3.02 -4.11 -6.86
C ILE A 13 -4.54 -4.25 -6.68
N LEU A 14 -5.10 -3.66 -5.63
CA LEU A 14 -6.54 -3.64 -5.39
C LEU A 14 -7.24 -2.77 -6.43
N GLY A 15 -6.76 -1.55 -6.65
CA GLY A 15 -7.30 -0.64 -7.67
C GLY A 15 -7.25 -1.27 -9.06
N GLU A 16 -6.09 -1.80 -9.45
CA GLU A 16 -5.89 -2.44 -10.75
C GLU A 16 -6.88 -3.60 -10.96
N ALA A 17 -7.06 -4.44 -9.93
CA ALA A 17 -7.97 -5.58 -9.99
C ALA A 17 -9.44 -5.16 -10.12
N ILE A 18 -9.86 -4.10 -9.42
CA ILE A 18 -11.23 -3.59 -9.47
C ILE A 18 -11.52 -2.99 -10.85
N PHE A 19 -10.68 -2.05 -11.31
CA PHE A 19 -10.95 -1.32 -12.56
C PHE A 19 -10.82 -2.19 -13.80
N LYS A 20 -9.88 -3.16 -13.83
CA LYS A 20 -9.85 -4.17 -14.90
C LYS A 20 -11.13 -5.02 -14.91
N ARG A 21 -11.70 -5.36 -13.76
CA ARG A 21 -13.01 -6.05 -13.69
C ARG A 21 -14.18 -5.16 -14.07
N PHE A 22 -14.06 -3.84 -13.94
CA PHE A 22 -15.00 -2.87 -14.51
C PHE A 22 -14.85 -2.71 -16.03
N GLY A 23 -13.86 -3.38 -16.65
CA GLY A 23 -13.58 -3.25 -18.08
C GLY A 23 -12.96 -1.90 -18.43
N ARG A 24 -12.29 -1.25 -17.48
CA ARG A 24 -11.55 0.00 -17.69
C ARG A 24 -10.09 -0.33 -17.97
N GLU A 25 -9.48 0.46 -18.84
CA GLU A 25 -8.04 0.47 -19.02
C GLU A 25 -7.41 1.13 -17.79
N VAL A 26 -6.34 0.52 -17.26
CA VAL A 26 -5.64 1.01 -16.08
C VAL A 26 -4.20 1.33 -16.48
N ILE A 27 -3.85 2.60 -16.43
CA ILE A 27 -2.50 3.11 -16.67
C ILE A 27 -1.85 3.30 -15.31
N LEU A 28 -1.04 2.32 -14.90
CA LEU A 28 -0.29 2.44 -13.65
C LEU A 28 0.91 3.36 -13.87
N PRO A 29 1.23 4.25 -12.91
CA PRO A 29 2.51 4.95 -12.91
C PRO A 29 3.68 3.94 -13.00
N PRO A 30 4.82 4.32 -13.59
CA PRO A 30 6.04 3.51 -13.51
C PRO A 30 6.44 3.28 -12.05
N LYS A 31 7.34 2.31 -11.80
CA LYS A 31 7.84 2.07 -10.43
C LYS A 31 8.46 3.38 -9.90
N THR A 32 8.08 3.76 -8.68
CA THR A 32 8.59 4.95 -8.00
C THR A 32 10.12 5.00 -8.09
N SER A 33 10.63 6.15 -8.53
CA SER A 33 12.04 6.35 -8.86
C SER A 33 12.51 7.75 -8.49
N LYS A 34 13.79 8.04 -8.74
CA LYS A 34 14.36 9.38 -8.59
C LYS A 34 13.61 10.40 -9.45
N ARG A 35 13.24 10.01 -10.68
CA ARG A 35 12.44 10.86 -11.57
C ARG A 35 11.10 11.22 -10.94
N THR A 36 10.38 10.22 -10.41
CA THR A 36 9.11 10.42 -9.70
C THR A 36 9.26 11.45 -8.57
N LEU A 37 10.27 11.27 -7.72
CA LEU A 37 10.52 12.18 -6.59
C LEU A 37 10.91 13.58 -7.06
N THR A 38 11.73 13.70 -8.11
CA THR A 38 12.15 14.98 -8.68
C THR A 38 10.94 15.74 -9.25
N LEU A 39 10.08 15.09 -10.02
CA LEU A 39 8.85 15.70 -10.55
C LEU A 39 7.94 16.18 -9.42
N GLY A 40 7.71 15.29 -8.43
CA GLY A 40 6.93 15.61 -7.24
C GLY A 40 7.44 16.82 -6.49
N SER A 41 8.74 16.82 -6.20
CA SER A 41 9.40 17.89 -5.43
C SER A 41 9.45 19.21 -6.18
N ARG A 42 9.59 19.18 -7.52
CA ARG A 42 9.63 20.38 -8.36
C ARG A 42 8.34 21.18 -8.32
N TYR A 43 7.19 20.50 -8.29
CA TYR A 43 5.88 21.14 -8.43
C TYR A 43 5.08 21.21 -7.13
N SER A 44 5.49 20.50 -6.09
CA SER A 44 4.86 20.59 -4.77
C SER A 44 5.45 21.72 -3.92
N PRO A 45 4.68 22.29 -2.97
CA PRO A 45 5.24 23.16 -1.94
C PRO A 45 6.37 22.48 -1.15
N GLU A 46 7.41 23.23 -0.81
CA GLU A 46 8.58 22.71 -0.10
C GLU A 46 8.21 22.01 1.22
N PHE A 47 7.33 22.62 2.01
CA PHE A 47 6.86 22.13 3.31
C PHE A 47 5.79 21.02 3.20
N ALA A 48 5.47 20.55 2.00
CA ALA A 48 4.60 19.40 1.85
C ALA A 48 5.31 18.12 2.30
N CYS A 49 4.58 17.21 2.94
CA CYS A 49 5.14 15.93 3.34
C CYS A 49 5.50 15.07 2.12
N LEU A 50 6.52 14.24 2.28
CA LEU A 50 7.09 13.40 1.22
C LEU A 50 6.05 12.56 0.46
N PRO A 51 5.01 11.96 1.09
CA PRO A 51 4.00 11.21 0.35
C PRO A 51 3.24 12.06 -0.68
N LEU A 52 2.99 13.36 -0.42
CA LEU A 52 2.35 14.24 -1.42
C LEU A 52 3.24 14.35 -2.65
N LYS A 53 4.54 14.59 -2.45
CA LYS A 53 5.52 14.78 -3.51
C LYS A 53 5.59 13.52 -4.38
N VAL A 54 5.77 12.36 -3.76
CA VAL A 54 5.92 11.09 -4.49
C VAL A 54 4.64 10.74 -5.25
N THR A 55 3.47 10.88 -4.61
CA THR A 55 2.20 10.58 -5.27
C THR A 55 1.89 11.58 -6.39
N LEU A 56 2.23 12.86 -6.27
CA LEU A 56 2.14 13.84 -7.36
C LEU A 56 3.02 13.43 -8.54
N GLY A 57 4.28 13.05 -8.28
CA GLY A 57 5.18 12.54 -9.32
C GLY A 57 4.61 11.31 -10.04
N ASN A 58 4.01 10.37 -9.29
CA ASN A 58 3.33 9.22 -9.90
C ASN A 58 2.18 9.64 -10.82
N LEU A 59 1.37 10.62 -10.42
CA LEU A 59 0.25 11.10 -11.23
C LEU A 59 0.74 11.77 -12.51
N ILE A 60 1.77 12.62 -12.44
CA ILE A 60 2.42 13.25 -13.60
C ILE A 60 2.89 12.17 -14.59
N GLU A 61 3.65 11.18 -14.12
CA GLU A 61 4.16 10.11 -14.99
C GLU A 61 3.05 9.24 -15.59
N ALA A 62 1.92 9.07 -14.89
CA ALA A 62 0.79 8.34 -15.45
C ALA A 62 0.03 9.15 -16.51
N LEU A 63 -0.12 10.47 -16.32
CA LEU A 63 -0.72 11.36 -17.31
C LEU A 63 0.15 11.43 -18.58
N GLU A 64 1.47 11.53 -18.44
CA GLU A 64 2.42 11.44 -19.57
C GLU A 64 2.30 10.12 -20.34
N ASN A 65 1.96 9.02 -19.65
CA ASN A 65 1.70 7.72 -20.26
C ASN A 65 0.26 7.57 -20.82
N GLY A 66 -0.49 8.66 -20.90
CA GLY A 66 -1.81 8.71 -21.53
C GLY A 66 -2.98 8.34 -20.62
N ALA A 67 -2.83 8.39 -19.30
CA ALA A 67 -3.99 8.35 -18.40
C ALA A 67 -4.85 9.62 -18.59
N ASP A 68 -6.18 9.46 -18.62
CA ASP A 68 -7.13 10.56 -18.81
C ASP A 68 -8.05 10.76 -17.58
N THR A 69 -7.95 9.87 -16.59
CA THR A 69 -8.79 9.87 -15.39
C THR A 69 -7.92 9.54 -14.17
N ILE A 70 -7.90 10.43 -13.18
CA ILE A 70 -7.22 10.21 -11.90
C ILE A 70 -8.24 9.79 -10.84
N LEU A 71 -7.96 8.69 -10.15
CA LEU A 71 -8.66 8.32 -8.92
C LEU A 71 -7.78 8.62 -7.70
N MET A 72 -8.32 9.43 -6.78
CA MET A 72 -7.67 9.73 -5.50
C MET A 72 -8.59 9.39 -4.33
N LEU A 73 -8.00 8.85 -3.27
CA LEU A 73 -8.68 8.74 -1.97
C LEU A 73 -8.57 10.08 -1.24
N ALA A 74 -9.64 10.46 -0.55
CA ALA A 74 -9.67 11.61 0.34
C ALA A 74 -9.99 11.13 1.76
N ALA A 75 -9.12 11.50 2.71
CA ALA A 75 -9.29 11.18 4.13
C ALA A 75 -9.97 12.32 4.92
N SER A 76 -10.68 11.99 6.01
CA SER A 76 -11.21 12.89 7.02
C SER A 76 -10.51 12.48 8.31
N GLY A 77 -9.23 12.80 8.37
CA GLY A 77 -8.37 12.50 9.51
C GLY A 77 -7.51 13.70 9.85
N PRO A 78 -6.80 13.67 10.98
CA PRO A 78 -5.92 14.76 11.40
C PRO A 78 -4.74 15.00 10.44
N CYS A 79 -4.49 14.08 9.50
CA CYS A 79 -3.44 14.21 8.48
C CYS A 79 -3.90 15.03 7.26
N ARG A 80 -2.97 15.76 6.65
CA ARG A 80 -3.17 16.53 5.40
C ARG A 80 -3.47 15.67 4.16
N PHE A 81 -3.46 14.34 4.27
CA PHE A 81 -3.86 13.43 3.18
C PHE A 81 -5.25 13.77 2.60
N GLY A 82 -6.18 14.27 3.43
CA GLY A 82 -7.49 14.75 2.98
C GLY A 82 -7.44 15.86 1.93
N TYR A 83 -6.37 16.67 1.92
CA TYR A 83 -6.17 17.77 0.97
C TYR A 83 -5.39 17.38 -0.28
N TYR A 84 -4.87 16.15 -0.37
CA TYR A 84 -3.98 15.74 -1.47
C TYR A 84 -4.68 15.89 -2.82
N ALA A 85 -5.91 15.35 -2.94
CA ALA A 85 -6.65 15.39 -4.19
C ALA A 85 -6.86 16.83 -4.68
N THR A 86 -7.25 17.75 -3.79
CA THR A 86 -7.47 19.16 -4.14
C THR A 86 -6.18 19.85 -4.53
N LEU A 87 -5.11 19.68 -3.75
CA LEU A 87 -3.83 20.34 -4.01
C LEU A 87 -3.17 19.81 -5.29
N GLN A 88 -3.16 18.49 -5.48
CA GLN A 88 -2.67 17.87 -6.71
C GLN A 88 -3.50 18.31 -7.92
N ASN A 89 -4.82 18.47 -7.76
CA ASN A 89 -5.67 18.95 -8.84
C ASN A 89 -5.27 20.35 -9.32
N LEU A 90 -5.06 21.27 -8.37
CA LEU A 90 -4.63 22.64 -8.66
C LEU A 90 -3.27 22.64 -9.36
N ILE A 91 -2.31 21.88 -8.83
CA ILE A 91 -0.96 21.80 -9.42
C ILE A 91 -1.01 21.24 -10.84
N LEU A 92 -1.70 20.11 -11.05
CA LEU A 92 -1.76 19.47 -12.37
C LEU A 92 -2.51 20.32 -13.40
N LYS A 93 -3.55 21.07 -12.99
CA LYS A 93 -4.22 22.03 -13.88
C LYS A 93 -3.32 23.20 -14.27
N ASN A 94 -2.50 23.71 -13.34
CA ASN A 94 -1.52 24.75 -13.63
C ASN A 94 -0.36 24.27 -14.53
N LEU A 95 -0.22 22.95 -14.69
CA LEU A 95 0.72 22.32 -15.62
C LEU A 95 0.02 21.94 -16.95
N ASP A 96 -1.18 22.46 -17.19
CA ASP A 96 -1.97 22.27 -18.41
C ASP A 96 -2.32 20.81 -18.73
N TYR A 97 -2.38 19.93 -17.72
CA TYR A 97 -2.87 18.57 -17.92
C TYR A 97 -4.39 18.52 -18.02
N GLU A 98 -4.89 17.88 -19.07
CA GLU A 98 -6.30 17.56 -19.24
C GLU A 98 -6.62 16.16 -18.70
N TYR A 99 -7.44 16.09 -17.66
CA TYR A 99 -7.88 14.83 -17.06
C TYR A 99 -9.17 15.01 -16.25
N GLU A 100 -9.86 13.90 -16.01
CA GLU A 100 -10.97 13.86 -15.06
C GLU A 100 -10.49 13.41 -13.66
N LEU A 101 -10.72 14.23 -12.64
CA LEU A 101 -10.47 13.85 -11.24
C LEU A 101 -11.69 13.20 -10.60
N ILE A 102 -11.49 12.03 -10.00
CA ILE A 102 -12.50 11.33 -9.21
C ILE A 102 -11.95 11.10 -7.80
N THR A 103 -12.62 11.69 -6.82
CA THR A 103 -12.29 11.52 -5.41
C THR A 103 -13.21 10.50 -4.73
N LEU A 104 -12.65 9.63 -3.89
CA LEU A 104 -13.41 8.76 -2.99
C LEU A 104 -13.17 9.19 -1.54
N ASP A 105 -14.23 9.64 -0.86
CA ASP A 105 -14.19 10.21 0.50
C ASP A 105 -14.99 9.35 1.50
N TYR A 106 -15.51 9.89 2.61
CA TYR A 106 -16.31 9.15 3.59
C TYR A 106 -17.80 9.10 3.24
N ASN A 107 -18.23 9.87 2.23
CA ASN A 107 -19.61 9.90 1.77
C ASN A 107 -19.89 8.70 0.88
N MET A 108 -20.18 7.57 1.53
CA MET A 108 -20.47 6.29 0.87
C MET A 108 -21.56 6.36 -0.21
N PRO A 109 -22.71 7.05 -0.01
CA PRO A 109 -23.69 7.25 -1.07
C PRO A 109 -23.12 7.94 -2.31
N ASN A 110 -22.32 9.00 -2.11
CA ASN A 110 -21.68 9.72 -3.21
C ASN A 110 -20.64 8.87 -3.94
N ASN A 111 -19.79 8.16 -3.18
CA ASN A 111 -18.81 7.23 -3.71
C ASN A 111 -19.46 6.13 -4.55
N LEU A 112 -20.61 5.60 -4.11
CA LEU A 112 -21.32 4.58 -4.87
C LEU A 112 -21.81 5.11 -6.23
N ARG A 113 -22.27 6.36 -6.32
CA ARG A 113 -22.63 7.00 -7.59
C ARG A 113 -21.40 7.14 -8.51
N LYS A 114 -20.28 7.64 -7.98
CA LYS A 114 -19.00 7.76 -8.71
C LYS A 114 -18.51 6.39 -9.22
N LEU A 115 -18.59 5.36 -8.38
CA LEU A 115 -18.22 3.98 -8.73
C LEU A 115 -19.14 3.37 -9.79
N LYS A 116 -20.46 3.59 -9.70
CA LYS A 116 -21.42 3.15 -10.74
C LYS A 116 -21.10 3.76 -12.10
N ARG A 117 -20.74 5.04 -12.15
CA ARG A 117 -20.27 5.72 -13.36
C ARG A 117 -19.00 5.05 -13.92
N LEU A 118 -18.07 4.68 -13.05
CA LEU A 118 -16.85 3.96 -13.44
C LEU A 118 -17.10 2.51 -13.87
N ALA A 119 -18.17 1.87 -13.43
CA ALA A 119 -18.39 0.44 -13.60
C ALA A 119 -19.01 -0.01 -14.96
N LYS A 120 -19.09 0.86 -15.99
CA LYS A 120 -19.61 0.54 -17.35
C LYS A 120 -20.92 -0.27 -17.33
N ARG A 121 -21.97 0.24 -16.66
CA ARG A 121 -23.30 -0.41 -16.55
C ARG A 121 -23.33 -1.75 -15.77
N LYS A 122 -22.29 -2.07 -14.99
CA LYS A 122 -22.33 -3.23 -14.08
C LYS A 122 -23.33 -3.01 -12.96
N ASN A 123 -24.02 -4.09 -12.58
CA ASN A 123 -24.96 -4.07 -11.47
C ASN A 123 -24.22 -4.06 -10.10
N CYS A 124 -24.95 -3.76 -9.02
CA CYS A 124 -24.37 -3.68 -7.68
C CYS A 124 -23.65 -4.98 -7.25
N PHE A 125 -24.15 -6.14 -7.66
CA PHE A 125 -23.53 -7.43 -7.38
C PHE A 125 -22.15 -7.57 -8.06
N GLN A 126 -22.06 -7.24 -9.35
CA GLN A 126 -20.80 -7.26 -10.10
C GLN A 126 -19.78 -6.26 -9.55
N ILE A 127 -20.26 -5.11 -9.05
CA ILE A 127 -19.42 -4.13 -8.35
C ILE A 127 -18.86 -4.76 -7.07
N GLY A 128 -19.73 -5.32 -6.22
CA GLY A 128 -19.32 -6.01 -4.99
C GLY A 128 -18.33 -7.15 -5.24
N GLU A 129 -18.56 -7.98 -6.27
CA GLU A 129 -17.66 -9.04 -6.69
C GLU A 129 -16.28 -8.52 -7.13
N ALA A 130 -16.20 -7.35 -7.77
CA ALA A 130 -14.92 -6.73 -8.15
C ALA A 130 -14.13 -6.28 -6.92
N PHE A 131 -14.79 -5.64 -5.94
CA PHE A 131 -14.17 -5.26 -4.66
C PHE A 131 -13.71 -6.48 -3.89
N ARG A 132 -14.55 -7.52 -3.78
CA ARG A 132 -14.20 -8.79 -3.12
C ARG A 132 -12.99 -9.44 -3.78
N PHE A 133 -12.94 -9.45 -5.12
CA PHE A 133 -11.78 -9.95 -5.85
C PHE A 133 -10.51 -9.15 -5.57
N GLY A 134 -10.58 -7.82 -5.67
CA GLY A 134 -9.45 -6.92 -5.40
C GLY A 134 -8.90 -7.08 -3.99
N PHE A 135 -9.79 -7.17 -3.00
CA PHE A 135 -9.42 -7.38 -1.60
C PHE A 135 -8.75 -8.73 -1.35
N LEU A 136 -9.30 -9.82 -1.91
CA LEU A 136 -8.67 -11.15 -1.83
C LEU A 136 -7.30 -11.20 -2.53
N LYS A 137 -7.14 -10.46 -3.63
CA LYS A 137 -5.87 -10.34 -4.34
C LYS A 137 -4.84 -9.58 -3.50
N LEU A 138 -5.22 -8.47 -2.88
CA LEU A 138 -4.38 -7.71 -1.94
C LEU A 138 -3.95 -8.57 -0.74
N LEU A 139 -4.90 -9.24 -0.08
CA LEU A 139 -4.60 -10.17 1.02
C LEU A 139 -3.62 -11.28 0.61
N THR A 140 -3.74 -11.77 -0.63
CA THR A 140 -2.82 -12.79 -1.16
C THR A 140 -1.42 -12.22 -1.36
N MET A 141 -1.30 -11.00 -1.87
CA MET A 141 -0.03 -10.30 -2.03
C MET A 141 0.65 -10.07 -0.67
N GLU A 142 -0.06 -9.47 0.29
CA GLU A 142 0.48 -9.21 1.63
C GLU A 142 0.89 -10.49 2.34
N LYS A 143 0.16 -11.61 2.12
CA LYS A 143 0.58 -12.91 2.68
C LYS A 143 1.94 -13.36 2.12
N MET A 144 2.21 -13.15 0.83
CA MET A 144 3.50 -13.48 0.24
C MET A 144 4.60 -12.55 0.76
N GLU A 145 4.29 -11.27 0.95
CA GLU A 145 5.21 -10.28 1.51
C GLU A 145 5.59 -10.62 2.96
N ARG A 146 4.59 -10.94 3.81
CA ARG A 146 4.83 -11.42 5.17
C ARG A 146 5.67 -12.69 5.21
N LEU A 147 5.45 -13.62 4.27
CA LEU A 147 6.26 -14.83 4.19
C LEU A 147 7.70 -14.49 3.77
N ALA A 148 7.89 -13.58 2.82
CA ALA A 148 9.21 -13.10 2.42
C ALA A 148 9.96 -12.48 3.62
N HIS A 149 9.30 -11.64 4.44
CA HIS A 149 9.93 -11.04 5.63
C HIS A 149 10.39 -12.09 6.65
N ARG A 150 9.65 -13.18 6.79
CA ARG A 150 10.01 -14.27 7.71
C ARG A 150 11.15 -15.13 7.21
N ILE A 151 11.22 -15.42 5.91
CA ILE A 151 12.22 -16.38 5.39
C ILE A 151 13.51 -15.71 4.92
N ARG A 152 13.48 -14.43 4.53
CA ARG A 152 14.64 -13.67 4.03
C ARG A 152 15.88 -13.77 4.92
N PRO A 153 15.81 -13.61 6.26
CA PRO A 153 17.02 -13.69 7.09
C PRO A 153 17.67 -15.09 7.11
N TYR A 154 16.90 -16.12 6.77
CA TYR A 154 17.37 -17.50 6.72
C TYR A 154 17.90 -17.90 5.34
N GLU A 155 17.85 -17.03 4.32
CA GLU A 155 18.27 -17.41 2.97
C GLU A 155 19.77 -17.75 2.92
N ILE A 156 20.10 -18.87 2.26
CA ILE A 156 21.51 -19.29 2.09
C ILE A 156 22.21 -18.36 1.10
N LYS A 157 21.58 -18.09 -0.04
CA LYS A 157 22.08 -17.18 -1.07
C LYS A 157 21.32 -15.85 -1.01
N LYS A 158 22.05 -14.77 -0.70
CA LYS A 158 21.52 -13.40 -0.61
C LYS A 158 20.70 -13.04 -1.86
N GLY A 159 19.51 -12.47 -1.65
CA GLY A 159 18.58 -12.05 -2.69
C GLY A 159 17.69 -13.16 -3.27
N SER A 160 17.80 -14.41 -2.81
CA SER A 160 16.96 -15.52 -3.31
C SER A 160 15.49 -15.30 -2.95
N THR A 161 15.23 -14.85 -1.72
CA THR A 161 13.88 -14.51 -1.26
C THR A 161 13.32 -13.30 -2.01
N THR A 162 14.17 -12.31 -2.31
CA THR A 162 13.80 -11.12 -3.10
C THR A 162 13.34 -11.54 -4.50
N LYS A 163 14.14 -12.36 -5.21
CA LYS A 163 13.78 -12.90 -6.53
C LYS A 163 12.49 -13.72 -6.50
N ALA A 164 12.35 -14.60 -5.50
CA ALA A 164 11.14 -15.40 -5.31
C ALA A 164 9.91 -14.52 -5.06
N TYR A 165 10.03 -13.48 -4.23
CA TYR A 165 8.93 -12.55 -3.96
C TYR A 165 8.52 -11.75 -5.21
N GLU A 166 9.47 -11.26 -6.00
CA GLU A 166 9.17 -10.59 -7.28
C GLU A 166 8.42 -11.53 -8.26
N GLU A 167 8.79 -12.81 -8.29
CA GLU A 167 8.05 -13.81 -9.09
C GLU A 167 6.63 -14.02 -8.55
N THR A 168 6.45 -14.16 -7.23
CA THR A 168 5.10 -14.27 -6.64
C THR A 168 4.24 -13.06 -6.99
N SER A 169 4.83 -11.87 -6.97
CA SER A 169 4.19 -10.61 -7.31
C SER A 169 3.70 -10.63 -8.77
N ARG A 170 4.54 -11.09 -9.71
CA ARG A 170 4.19 -11.26 -11.12
C ARG A 170 3.05 -12.28 -11.31
N ILE A 171 3.11 -13.43 -10.62
CA ILE A 171 2.07 -14.48 -10.68
C ILE A 171 0.71 -13.94 -10.20
N ILE A 172 0.69 -13.23 -9.06
CA ILE A 172 -0.54 -12.70 -8.48
C ILE A 172 -1.10 -11.58 -9.36
N ARG A 173 -0.28 -10.61 -9.79
CA ARG A 173 -0.71 -9.47 -10.61
C ARG A 173 -1.39 -9.90 -11.90
N ARG A 174 -0.89 -10.93 -12.59
CA ARG A 174 -1.45 -11.45 -13.86
C ARG A 174 -2.78 -12.21 -13.71
N THR A 175 -3.33 -12.32 -12.51
CA THR A 175 -4.54 -13.11 -12.25
C THR A 175 -5.80 -12.24 -12.09
N PHE A 176 -6.89 -12.64 -12.78
CA PHE A 176 -8.17 -11.90 -12.83
C PHE A 176 -9.43 -12.74 -12.57
N SER A 177 -9.28 -14.01 -12.16
CA SER A 177 -10.39 -14.92 -11.81
C SER A 177 -10.18 -15.55 -10.43
N PHE A 178 -11.26 -15.83 -9.69
CA PHE A 178 -11.19 -16.43 -8.35
C PHE A 178 -10.51 -17.80 -8.35
N LYS A 179 -10.87 -18.68 -9.30
CA LYS A 179 -10.25 -20.02 -9.42
C LYS A 179 -8.76 -19.90 -9.67
N LYS A 180 -8.37 -19.04 -10.63
CA LYS A 180 -6.96 -18.75 -10.94
C LYS A 180 -6.24 -18.09 -9.75
N LEU A 181 -6.90 -17.25 -8.96
CA LEU A 181 -6.28 -16.60 -7.78
C LEU A 181 -5.94 -17.64 -6.70
N ARG A 182 -6.80 -18.65 -6.50
CA ARG A 182 -6.52 -19.77 -5.60
C ARG A 182 -5.31 -20.58 -6.07
N GLN A 183 -5.20 -20.84 -7.38
CA GLN A 183 -4.06 -21.52 -7.98
C GLN A 183 -2.77 -20.68 -7.88
N ALA A 184 -2.86 -19.39 -8.21
CA ALA A 184 -1.78 -18.42 -8.10
C ALA A 184 -1.25 -18.34 -6.67
N LYS A 185 -2.13 -18.32 -5.66
CA LYS A 185 -1.75 -18.36 -4.24
C LYS A 185 -0.96 -19.63 -3.89
N ARG A 186 -1.40 -20.80 -4.37
CA ARG A 186 -0.68 -22.07 -4.15
C ARG A 186 0.71 -22.04 -4.80
N LYS A 187 0.78 -21.64 -6.08
CA LYS A 187 2.05 -21.52 -6.82
C LYS A 187 3.00 -20.53 -6.16
N ALA A 188 2.53 -19.33 -5.83
CA ALA A 188 3.30 -18.30 -5.15
C ALA A 188 3.84 -18.77 -3.79
N THR A 189 3.00 -19.48 -3.01
CA THR A 189 3.46 -20.08 -1.74
C THR A 189 4.54 -21.13 -1.97
N SER A 190 4.41 -21.95 -3.01
CA SER A 190 5.42 -22.95 -3.39
C SER A 190 6.75 -22.31 -3.79
N VAL A 191 6.72 -21.22 -4.57
CA VAL A 191 7.93 -20.48 -4.99
C VAL A 191 8.69 -19.97 -3.77
N LEU A 192 8.03 -19.31 -2.82
CA LEU A 192 8.68 -18.83 -1.59
C LEU A 192 9.16 -19.96 -0.68
N ARG A 193 8.43 -21.07 -0.60
CA ARG A 193 8.84 -22.24 0.20
C ARG A 193 10.01 -23.02 -0.43
N GLY A 194 10.22 -22.88 -1.73
CA GLY A 194 11.34 -23.50 -2.45
C GLY A 194 12.68 -22.78 -2.26
N VAL A 195 12.70 -21.62 -1.59
CA VAL A 195 13.96 -20.92 -1.25
C VAL A 195 14.75 -21.79 -0.27
N SER A 196 16.03 -22.03 -0.56
CA SER A 196 16.92 -22.77 0.34
C SER A 196 17.26 -21.93 1.57
N LEU A 197 16.96 -22.46 2.76
CA LEU A 197 17.09 -21.75 4.03
C LEU A 197 18.07 -22.46 4.96
N ASN A 198 18.94 -21.69 5.63
CA ASN A 198 19.67 -22.14 6.79
C ASN A 198 18.89 -21.81 8.06
N ARG A 199 18.25 -22.82 8.65
CA ARG A 199 17.41 -22.69 9.86
C ARG A 199 18.20 -22.74 11.18
N THR A 200 19.52 -22.93 11.14
CA THR A 200 20.35 -22.86 12.36
C THR A 200 20.65 -21.42 12.77
N ARG A 201 20.39 -20.43 11.89
CA ARG A 201 20.50 -19.02 12.21
C ARG A 201 19.50 -18.62 13.29
N ASN A 202 19.88 -17.64 14.11
CA ASN A 202 19.00 -16.96 15.05
C ASN A 202 18.90 -15.46 14.70
N PRO A 203 18.03 -15.07 13.74
CA PRO A 203 17.89 -13.69 13.29
C PRO A 203 17.46 -12.72 14.39
N LEU A 204 18.00 -11.51 14.35
CA LEU A 204 17.47 -10.39 15.14
C LEU A 204 16.07 -10.02 14.65
N LYS A 205 15.13 -9.83 15.57
CA LYS A 205 13.77 -9.37 15.28
C LYS A 205 13.72 -7.85 15.34
N ILE A 206 13.50 -7.23 14.19
CA ILE A 206 13.45 -5.77 14.06
C ILE A 206 12.02 -5.33 13.75
N GLY A 207 11.51 -4.41 14.58
CA GLY A 207 10.23 -3.74 14.36
C GLY A 207 10.41 -2.52 13.48
N VAL A 208 9.74 -2.46 12.34
CA VAL A 208 9.68 -1.27 11.48
C VAL A 208 8.36 -0.56 11.74
N VAL A 209 8.44 0.65 12.28
CA VAL A 209 7.29 1.52 12.59
C VAL A 209 7.42 2.84 11.85
N GLY A 210 6.32 3.58 11.71
CA GLY A 210 6.36 4.81 10.94
C GLY A 210 5.03 5.19 10.31
N GLU A 211 5.07 6.26 9.54
CA GLU A 211 3.91 6.70 8.77
C GLU A 211 3.56 5.64 7.70
N THR A 212 2.27 5.31 7.56
CA THR A 212 1.78 4.20 6.72
C THR A 212 2.36 4.19 5.32
N TYR A 213 2.36 5.32 4.60
CA TYR A 213 2.89 5.39 3.23
C TYR A 213 4.40 5.20 3.19
N THR A 214 5.15 5.88 4.06
CA THR A 214 6.62 5.78 4.09
C THR A 214 7.10 4.36 4.42
N VAL A 215 6.41 3.64 5.30
CA VAL A 215 6.71 2.25 5.60
C VAL A 215 6.33 1.32 4.43
N LEU A 216 5.21 1.59 3.75
CA LEU A 216 4.68 0.73 2.69
C LEU A 216 5.34 0.92 1.32
N GLU A 217 5.93 2.09 1.02
CA GLU A 217 6.53 2.39 -0.29
C GLU A 217 8.05 2.14 -0.25
N PRO A 218 8.56 1.05 -0.86
CA PRO A 218 9.96 0.66 -0.72
C PRO A 218 10.96 1.70 -1.23
N TYR A 219 10.61 2.46 -2.27
CA TYR A 219 11.53 3.49 -2.77
C TYR A 219 11.75 4.60 -1.73
N VAL A 220 10.68 4.98 -1.02
CA VAL A 220 10.68 6.10 -0.07
C VAL A 220 11.52 5.80 1.16
N ASN A 221 11.46 4.56 1.65
CA ASN A 221 12.27 4.11 2.79
C ASN A 221 13.60 3.46 2.41
N LEU A 222 14.07 3.66 1.16
CA LEU A 222 15.33 3.13 0.67
C LEU A 222 15.42 1.59 0.76
N GLU A 223 14.32 0.89 0.57
CA GLU A 223 14.16 -0.56 0.64
C GLU A 223 14.62 -1.15 1.99
N VAL A 224 14.39 -0.46 3.11
CA VAL A 224 14.90 -0.85 4.44
C VAL A 224 14.50 -2.26 4.87
N GLU A 225 13.26 -2.69 4.61
CA GLU A 225 12.79 -4.05 4.94
C GLU A 225 13.55 -5.14 4.16
N LYS A 226 13.93 -4.84 2.91
CA LYS A 226 14.76 -5.72 2.09
C LYS A 226 16.20 -5.72 2.60
N LYS A 227 16.79 -4.55 2.80
CA LYS A 227 18.19 -4.39 3.25
C LYS A 227 18.42 -5.11 4.58
N LEU A 228 17.61 -4.83 5.60
CA LEU A 228 17.74 -5.46 6.90
C LEU A 228 17.49 -6.98 6.83
N GLY A 229 16.52 -7.42 6.03
CA GLY A 229 16.29 -8.85 5.86
C GLY A 229 17.45 -9.58 5.16
N GLU A 230 18.08 -8.95 4.17
CA GLU A 230 19.30 -9.47 3.52
C GLU A 230 20.54 -9.38 4.44
N MET A 231 20.50 -8.58 5.50
CA MET A 231 21.51 -8.54 6.58
C MET A 231 21.26 -9.60 7.66
N GLY A 232 20.20 -10.41 7.55
CA GLY A 232 19.90 -11.47 8.50
C GLY A 232 18.92 -11.07 9.61
N CYS A 233 18.16 -9.99 9.45
CA CYS A 233 17.12 -9.59 10.40
C CYS A 233 15.72 -10.08 9.98
N GLU A 234 14.91 -10.56 10.93
CA GLU A 234 13.50 -10.83 10.73
C GLU A 234 12.67 -9.55 10.91
N ILE A 235 11.97 -9.13 9.86
CA ILE A 235 11.26 -7.85 9.84
C ILE A 235 9.78 -8.01 10.21
N HIS A 236 9.33 -7.18 11.14
CA HIS A 236 7.92 -7.06 11.51
C HIS A 236 7.49 -5.61 11.42
N ARG A 237 6.27 -5.35 10.93
CA ARG A 237 5.68 -4.01 10.94
C ARG A 237 4.21 -4.04 11.34
N PRO A 238 3.71 -3.00 12.04
CA PRO A 238 2.35 -2.97 12.53
C PRO A 238 1.35 -2.45 11.50
N VAL A 239 1.85 -1.82 10.43
CA VAL A 239 1.07 -1.20 9.35
C VAL A 239 1.01 -2.12 8.13
N TRP A 240 -0.18 -2.30 7.57
CA TRP A 240 -0.45 -3.06 6.35
C TRP A 240 -1.55 -2.36 5.54
N ALA A 241 -1.53 -2.50 4.23
CA ALA A 241 -2.51 -1.88 3.34
C ALA A 241 -3.93 -2.37 3.64
N THR A 242 -4.09 -3.67 3.94
CA THR A 242 -5.39 -4.22 4.36
C THR A 242 -5.88 -3.62 5.68
N ASP A 243 -5.00 -3.51 6.67
CA ASP A 243 -5.32 -2.91 7.97
C ASP A 243 -5.72 -1.43 7.81
N TYR A 244 -5.07 -0.70 6.89
CA TYR A 244 -5.41 0.68 6.55
C TYR A 244 -6.79 0.79 5.89
N ILE A 245 -7.06 -0.02 4.86
CA ILE A 245 -8.35 -0.03 4.16
C ILE A 245 -9.50 -0.42 5.11
N ILE A 246 -9.30 -1.44 5.95
CA ILE A 246 -10.29 -1.84 6.95
C ILE A 246 -10.55 -0.69 7.94
N SER A 247 -9.51 0.04 8.35
CA SER A 247 -9.66 1.16 9.30
C SER A 247 -10.45 2.34 8.75
N MET A 248 -10.50 2.51 7.42
CA MET A 248 -11.34 3.53 6.78
C MET A 248 -12.83 3.20 6.84
N LEU A 249 -13.20 1.94 7.09
CA LEU A 249 -14.60 1.54 7.22
C LEU A 249 -15.11 1.88 8.64
N PRO A 250 -16.18 2.70 8.77
CA PRO A 250 -16.63 3.21 10.06
C PRO A 250 -16.89 2.14 11.14
N ILE A 251 -17.46 1.00 10.75
CA ILE A 251 -17.80 -0.13 11.64
C ILE A 251 -16.54 -0.73 12.29
N PHE A 252 -15.41 -0.72 11.56
CA PHE A 252 -14.17 -1.38 11.97
C PHE A 252 -13.15 -0.42 12.59
N ASN A 253 -13.40 0.89 12.62
CA ASN A 253 -12.45 1.85 13.22
C ASN A 253 -12.23 1.58 14.73
N ARG A 254 -13.28 1.16 15.46
CA ARG A 254 -13.22 0.90 16.91
C ARG A 254 -12.83 -0.54 17.29
N TRP A 255 -13.19 -1.51 16.44
CA TRP A 255 -13.03 -2.95 16.71
C TRP A 255 -12.05 -3.67 15.77
N GLY A 256 -11.44 -2.94 14.85
CA GLY A 256 -10.56 -3.48 13.82
C GLY A 256 -9.14 -3.80 14.30
N PRO A 257 -8.26 -4.18 13.37
CA PRO A 257 -6.92 -4.70 13.65
C PRO A 257 -6.02 -3.71 14.43
N ARG A 258 -6.35 -2.41 14.39
CA ARG A 258 -5.61 -1.33 15.05
C ARG A 258 -5.91 -1.18 16.55
N ARG A 259 -6.93 -1.86 17.09
CA ARG A 259 -7.36 -1.73 18.50
C ARG A 259 -6.24 -2.04 19.50
N LYS A 260 -5.45 -3.08 19.23
CA LYS A 260 -4.34 -3.48 20.12
C LYS A 260 -3.26 -2.41 20.23
N TYR A 261 -2.92 -1.76 19.11
CA TYR A 261 -1.93 -0.68 19.09
C TYR A 261 -2.47 0.56 19.82
N ARG A 262 -3.75 0.90 19.61
CA ARG A 262 -4.42 1.99 20.35
C ARG A 262 -4.40 1.76 21.87
N LYS A 263 -4.64 0.52 22.32
CA LYS A 263 -4.57 0.16 23.75
C LYS A 263 -3.13 0.31 24.28
N ALA A 264 -2.14 -0.14 23.52
CA ALA A 264 -0.73 -0.06 23.91
C ALA A 264 -0.18 1.38 23.92
N ALA A 265 -0.65 2.24 23.00
CA ALA A 265 -0.22 3.63 22.89
C ALA A 265 -0.88 4.57 23.91
N ARG A 266 -2.04 4.19 24.49
CA ARG A 266 -2.86 5.05 25.36
C ARG A 266 -2.10 5.77 26.49
N PRO A 267 -1.08 5.17 27.16
CA PRO A 267 -0.30 5.87 28.17
C PRO A 267 0.53 7.03 27.64
N TYR A 268 0.91 7.00 26.35
CA TYR A 268 1.84 7.94 25.73
C TYR A 268 1.14 8.95 24.83
N LEU A 269 0.06 8.53 24.15
CA LEU A 269 -0.68 9.37 23.22
C LEU A 269 -2.18 9.10 23.34
N LYS A 270 -2.91 10.07 23.91
CA LYS A 270 -4.35 9.97 24.16
C LYS A 270 -5.20 10.37 22.95
N GLN A 271 -4.66 11.16 22.03
CA GLN A 271 -5.37 11.69 20.86
C GLN A 271 -4.64 11.35 19.57
N GLU A 272 -5.39 11.17 18.49
CA GLU A 272 -4.82 10.93 17.17
C GLU A 272 -4.33 12.25 16.55
N VAL A 273 -3.03 12.33 16.29
CA VAL A 273 -2.37 13.54 15.73
C VAL A 273 -2.00 13.40 14.25
N GLY A 274 -2.46 12.32 13.61
CA GLY A 274 -2.13 12.00 12.21
C GLY A 274 -0.87 11.15 12.08
N GLY A 275 -0.42 10.97 10.84
CA GLY A 275 0.86 10.29 10.55
C GLY A 275 0.99 8.85 11.08
N GLU A 276 -0.13 8.17 11.37
CA GLU A 276 -0.12 6.81 11.94
C GLU A 276 0.53 6.72 13.35
N CYS A 277 0.68 7.85 14.07
CA CYS A 277 1.42 7.92 15.34
C CYS A 277 0.94 6.93 16.42
N ILE A 278 -0.38 6.73 16.56
CA ILE A 278 -0.94 5.78 17.52
C ILE A 278 -0.46 4.35 17.22
N VAL A 279 -0.40 3.96 15.95
CA VAL A 279 0.01 2.62 15.54
C VAL A 279 1.53 2.48 15.62
N SER A 280 2.29 3.53 15.31
CA SER A 280 3.75 3.53 15.53
C SER A 280 4.11 3.38 17.00
N ILE A 281 3.58 4.22 17.89
CA ILE A 281 3.83 4.14 19.33
C ILE A 281 3.34 2.79 19.89
N GLY A 282 2.11 2.40 19.55
CA GLY A 282 1.55 1.14 20.00
C GLY A 282 2.34 -0.07 19.50
N GLY A 283 2.82 -0.02 18.26
CA GLY A 283 3.71 -1.01 17.67
C GLY A 283 5.02 -1.11 18.44
N THR A 284 5.68 0.02 18.68
CA THR A 284 6.91 0.11 19.49
C THR A 284 6.74 -0.51 20.86
N VAL A 285 5.68 -0.16 21.59
CA VAL A 285 5.40 -0.71 22.92
C VAL A 285 5.19 -2.23 22.86
N LEU A 286 4.47 -2.73 21.85
CA LEU A 286 4.22 -4.17 21.71
C LEU A 286 5.47 -4.93 21.29
N TYR A 287 6.33 -4.36 20.44
CA TYR A 287 7.60 -4.98 20.06
C TYR A 287 8.59 -5.03 21.23
N ALA A 288 8.71 -3.95 21.99
CA ALA A 288 9.51 -3.93 23.21
C ALA A 288 9.07 -5.02 24.21
N LYS A 289 7.75 -5.13 24.47
CA LYS A 289 7.19 -6.20 25.32
C LYS A 289 7.33 -7.60 24.72
N GLY A 290 7.46 -7.71 23.41
CA GLY A 290 7.60 -8.96 22.67
C GLY A 290 9.04 -9.45 22.56
N GLY A 291 10.01 -8.78 23.18
CA GLY A 291 11.42 -9.16 23.13
C GLY A 291 12.06 -8.95 21.75
N PHE A 292 11.66 -7.90 21.04
CA PHE A 292 12.34 -7.49 19.80
C PHE A 292 13.70 -6.87 20.10
N ASP A 293 14.68 -7.15 19.25
CA ASP A 293 16.07 -6.73 19.42
C ASP A 293 16.29 -5.27 19.01
N GLY A 294 15.37 -4.68 18.22
CA GLY A 294 15.49 -3.31 17.78
C GLY A 294 14.25 -2.78 17.08
N ILE A 295 14.21 -1.45 16.95
CA ILE A 295 13.13 -0.72 16.29
C ILE A 295 13.75 0.28 15.31
N VAL A 296 13.21 0.31 14.09
CA VAL A 296 13.53 1.32 13.08
C VAL A 296 12.26 2.13 12.85
N HIS A 297 12.32 3.42 13.15
CA HIS A 297 11.23 4.37 12.92
C HIS A 297 11.51 5.15 11.64
N ILE A 298 10.51 5.17 10.74
CA ILE A 298 10.54 5.83 9.44
C ILE A 298 9.46 6.91 9.37
#